data_AF-A0A4Y2KF89-F1
#
_entry.id   AF-A0A4Y2KF89-F1
#
_cell.length_a   1.000
_cell.length_b   1.000
_cell.length_c   1.000
_cell.angle_alpha   90.00
_cell.angle_beta   90.00
_cell.angle_gamma   90.00
#
_symmetry.space_group_name_H-M   'P 1'
#
loop_
_entity.id
_entity.type
_entity.pdbx_description
1 polymer ?
#
loop_
_entity_poly.entity_id
_entity_poly.type
_entity_poly.pdbx_seq_one_letter_code
_entity_poly.pdbx_strand_id
1 'polypeptide(L)'
;MSKTIADPVDCEVRSVIWFLIAKKVKPAEIHRQLVEIYGENVMTDGMVRKWVRQFNDGRTNVHDEARSGRPSVVNDGLVAKVNEKIRENRQFTIRTLFDEFPQISKTLLHEIATNRLNYRKLCSRWVPKMLTDVYKTK
;
A
#
# COMPACT_ATOMS: atom_id res chain seq x y z
N MET A 1 -25.91 -37.95 -8.98
CA MET A 1 -24.54 -37.46 -8.74
C MET A 1 -24.57 -35.95 -8.80
N SER A 2 -24.35 -35.29 -7.66
CA SER A 2 -24.30 -33.83 -7.55
C SER A 2 -23.19 -33.33 -8.47
N LYS A 3 -23.49 -32.37 -9.36
CA LYS A 3 -22.46 -31.73 -10.17
C LYS A 3 -21.58 -30.91 -9.22
N THR A 4 -20.31 -31.29 -9.08
CA THR A 4 -19.32 -30.50 -8.35
C THR A 4 -19.19 -29.14 -9.03
N ILE A 5 -19.29 -28.06 -8.26
CA ILE A 5 -19.01 -26.71 -8.77
C ILE A 5 -17.49 -26.61 -8.87
N ALA A 6 -16.96 -26.55 -10.10
CA ALA A 6 -15.53 -26.45 -10.33
C ALA A 6 -15.05 -25.01 -10.09
N ASP A 7 -13.96 -24.88 -9.32
CA ASP A 7 -13.21 -23.63 -9.09
C ASP A 7 -14.05 -22.44 -8.58
N PRO A 8 -14.66 -22.54 -7.38
CA PRO A 8 -15.40 -21.43 -6.79
C PRO A 8 -14.46 -20.28 -6.42
N VAL A 9 -14.94 -19.05 -6.54
CA VAL A 9 -14.15 -17.90 -6.09
C VAL A 9 -14.06 -17.94 -4.56
N ASP A 10 -12.88 -17.65 -4.02
CA ASP A 10 -12.59 -17.65 -2.57
C ASP A 10 -13.66 -16.94 -1.72
N CYS A 11 -14.18 -15.80 -2.19
CA CYS A 11 -15.21 -15.04 -1.47
C CYS A 11 -16.58 -15.73 -1.44
N GLU A 12 -16.91 -16.57 -2.44
CA GLU A 12 -18.14 -17.36 -2.48
C GLU A 12 -18.12 -18.43 -1.40
N VAL A 13 -17.02 -19.19 -1.31
CA VAL A 13 -16.82 -20.22 -0.28
C VAL A 13 -16.91 -19.61 1.12
N ARG A 14 -16.28 -18.45 1.32
CA ARG A 14 -16.33 -17.73 2.61
C ARG A 14 -17.73 -17.20 2.94
N SER A 15 -18.52 -16.82 1.94
CA SER A 15 -19.93 -16.44 2.13
C SER A 15 -20.77 -17.64 2.56
N VAL A 16 -20.53 -18.82 2.00
CA VAL A 16 -21.20 -20.07 2.42
C VAL A 16 -20.81 -20.43 3.86
N ILE A 17 -19.53 -20.29 4.22
CA ILE A 17 -19.08 -20.45 5.62
C ILE A 17 -19.85 -19.51 6.55
N TRP A 18 -19.97 -18.23 6.19
CA TRP A 18 -20.69 -17.25 6.98
C TRP A 18 -22.18 -17.62 7.17
N PHE A 19 -22.83 -18.05 6.10
CA PHE A 19 -24.21 -18.57 6.14
C PHE A 19 -24.36 -19.80 7.06
N LEU A 20 -23.43 -20.76 6.98
CA LEU A 20 -23.48 -21.98 7.80
C LEU A 20 -23.21 -21.71 9.28
N ILE A 21 -22.38 -20.71 9.60
CA ILE A 21 -22.17 -20.22 10.97
C ILE A 21 -23.47 -19.61 11.52
N ALA A 22 -24.19 -18.82 10.71
CA ALA A 22 -25.49 -18.26 11.10
C ALA A 22 -26.51 -19.37 11.41
N LYS A 23 -26.45 -20.49 10.68
CA LYS A 23 -27.22 -21.72 10.95
C LYS A 23 -26.71 -22.56 12.14
N LYS A 24 -25.69 -22.11 12.86
CA LYS A 24 -25.09 -22.79 14.02
C LYS A 24 -24.52 -24.18 13.70
N VAL A 25 -24.05 -24.39 12.47
CA VAL A 25 -23.39 -25.64 12.05
C VAL A 25 -21.99 -25.72 12.68
N LYS A 26 -21.57 -26.91 13.12
CA LYS A 26 -20.24 -27.12 13.71
C LYS A 26 -19.16 -27.00 12.62
N PRO A 27 -17.96 -26.45 12.92
CA PRO A 27 -16.90 -26.24 11.92
C PRO A 27 -16.50 -27.48 11.12
N ALA A 28 -16.44 -28.65 11.78
CA ALA A 28 -16.12 -29.91 11.11
C ALA A 28 -17.16 -30.32 10.05
N GLU A 29 -18.43 -30.02 10.33
CA GLU A 29 -19.54 -30.29 9.41
C GLU A 29 -19.57 -29.27 8.26
N ILE A 30 -19.18 -28.02 8.51
CA ILE A 30 -18.98 -27.00 7.47
C ILE A 30 -17.94 -27.50 6.45
N HIS A 31 -16.78 -27.97 6.91
CA HIS A 31 -15.75 -28.48 6.01
C HIS A 31 -16.26 -29.67 5.17
N ARG A 32 -16.98 -30.61 5.77
CA ARG A 32 -17.56 -31.75 5.06
C ARG A 32 -18.52 -31.33 3.96
N GLN A 33 -19.43 -30.38 4.24
CA GLN A 33 -20.37 -29.86 3.25
C GLN A 33 -19.66 -29.10 2.12
N LEU A 34 -18.61 -28.35 2.43
CA LEU A 34 -17.82 -27.66 1.41
C LEU A 34 -17.13 -28.66 0.47
N VAL A 35 -16.51 -29.71 1.01
CA VAL A 35 -15.87 -30.76 0.20
C VAL A 35 -16.88 -31.51 -0.67
N GLU A 36 -18.08 -31.78 -0.15
CA GLU A 36 -19.15 -32.45 -0.91
C GLU A 36 -19.62 -31.63 -2.13
N ILE A 37 -19.71 -30.30 -2.00
CA ILE A 37 -20.25 -29.41 -3.04
C ILE A 37 -19.17 -28.91 -4.01
N TYR A 38 -18.00 -28.53 -3.49
CA TYR A 38 -16.93 -27.86 -4.23
C TYR A 38 -15.71 -28.74 -4.49
N GLY A 39 -15.65 -29.94 -3.90
CA GLY A 39 -14.54 -30.88 -4.05
C GLY A 39 -13.45 -30.75 -2.98
N GLU A 40 -12.53 -31.72 -2.94
CA GLU A 40 -11.49 -31.84 -1.90
C GLU A 40 -10.51 -30.66 -1.85
N ASN A 41 -10.32 -29.96 -2.97
CA ASN A 41 -9.34 -28.88 -3.10
C ASN A 41 -9.88 -27.48 -2.74
N VAL A 42 -11.15 -27.36 -2.31
CA VAL A 42 -11.78 -26.05 -2.08
C VAL A 42 -11.12 -25.25 -0.96
N MET A 43 -10.93 -25.88 0.21
CA MET A 43 -10.40 -25.21 1.39
C MET A 43 -10.02 -26.26 2.44
N THR A 44 -8.85 -26.10 3.05
CA THR A 44 -8.43 -26.99 4.14
C THR A 44 -9.27 -26.75 5.40
N ASP A 45 -9.48 -27.79 6.22
CA ASP A 45 -10.17 -27.70 7.52
C ASP A 45 -9.57 -26.60 8.43
N GLY A 46 -8.25 -26.41 8.41
CA GLY A 46 -7.58 -25.33 9.14
C GLY A 46 -8.03 -23.92 8.69
N MET A 47 -8.19 -23.71 7.38
CA MET A 47 -8.65 -22.45 6.82
C MET A 47 -10.14 -22.21 7.11
N VAL A 48 -10.98 -23.25 7.07
CA VAL A 48 -12.39 -23.17 7.51
C VAL A 48 -12.47 -22.74 8.98
N ARG A 49 -11.72 -23.37 9.88
CA ARG A 49 -11.69 -22.98 11.31
C ARG A 49 -11.21 -21.55 11.52
N LYS A 50 -10.21 -21.11 10.75
CA LYS A 50 -9.72 -19.73 10.77
C LYS A 50 -10.83 -18.74 10.40
N TRP A 51 -11.57 -18.99 9.31
CA TRP A 51 -12.70 -18.14 8.90
C TRP A 51 -13.83 -18.16 9.92
N VAL A 52 -14.19 -19.34 10.46
CA VAL A 52 -15.21 -19.44 11.51
C VAL A 52 -14.84 -18.59 12.72
N ARG A 53 -13.58 -18.65 13.17
CA ARG A 53 -13.10 -17.79 14.26
C ARG A 53 -13.24 -16.31 13.92
N GLN A 54 -12.78 -15.88 12.74
CA GLN A 54 -12.85 -14.47 12.36
C GLN A 54 -14.29 -13.94 12.28
N PHE A 55 -15.22 -14.73 11.75
CA PHE A 55 -16.63 -14.34 11.70
C PHE A 55 -17.26 -14.29 13.09
N ASN A 56 -16.91 -15.21 14.00
CA ASN A 56 -17.35 -15.16 15.39
C ASN A 56 -16.74 -13.97 16.15
N ASP A 57 -15.52 -13.55 15.80
CA ASP A 57 -14.84 -12.38 16.34
C ASP A 57 -15.40 -11.05 15.76
N GLY A 58 -16.46 -11.10 14.93
CA GLY A 58 -17.20 -9.94 14.44
C GLY A 58 -16.80 -9.42 13.06
N ARG A 59 -15.93 -10.13 12.33
CA ARG A 59 -15.63 -9.79 10.93
C ARG A 59 -16.90 -9.96 10.07
N THR A 60 -17.19 -8.99 9.21
CA THR A 60 -18.32 -9.05 8.26
C THR A 60 -17.89 -9.12 6.80
N ASN A 61 -16.62 -8.85 6.51
CA ASN A 61 -16.08 -8.86 5.15
C ASN A 61 -15.55 -10.26 4.77
N VAL A 62 -16.04 -10.79 3.64
CA VAL A 62 -15.63 -12.08 3.06
C VAL A 62 -14.38 -11.99 2.18
N HIS A 63 -14.01 -10.79 1.74
CA HIS A 63 -12.82 -10.56 0.93
C HIS A 63 -11.56 -10.53 1.79
N ASP A 64 -10.42 -10.78 1.14
CA ASP A 64 -9.11 -10.57 1.75
C ASP A 64 -8.95 -9.09 2.13
N GLU A 65 -8.32 -8.84 3.27
CA GLU A 65 -7.87 -7.49 3.61
C GLU A 65 -6.73 -7.08 2.68
N ALA A 66 -6.58 -5.77 2.48
CA ALA A 66 -5.43 -5.23 1.77
C ALA A 66 -4.16 -5.76 2.45
N ARG A 67 -3.34 -6.49 1.69
CA ARG A 67 -2.06 -6.99 2.20
C ARG A 67 -1.19 -5.78 2.52
N SER A 68 -0.66 -5.73 3.74
CA SER A 68 0.43 -4.83 4.03
C SER A 68 1.59 -5.21 3.11
N GLY A 69 1.84 -4.37 2.11
CA GLY A 69 2.98 -4.55 1.21
C GLY A 69 4.30 -4.41 1.95
N ARG A 70 5.41 -4.51 1.22
CA ARG A 70 6.73 -4.19 1.77
C ARG A 70 6.69 -2.75 2.32
N PRO A 71 7.07 -2.51 3.59
CA PRO A 71 7.15 -1.15 4.12
C PRO A 71 8.08 -0.31 3.24
N SER A 72 7.58 0.84 2.80
CA SER A 72 8.40 1.81 2.10
C SER A 72 9.50 2.31 3.05
N VAL A 73 10.74 2.37 2.57
CA VAL A 73 11.85 3.01 3.32
C VAL A 73 11.59 4.51 3.48
N VAL A 74 10.73 5.09 2.63
CA VAL A 74 10.31 6.49 2.69
C VAL A 74 9.17 6.62 3.68
N ASN A 75 9.47 7.24 4.82
CA ASN A 75 8.47 7.68 5.80
C ASN A 75 8.14 9.17 5.63
N ASP A 76 6.99 9.61 6.14
CA ASP A 76 6.54 11.00 5.98
C ASP A 76 7.46 12.01 6.66
N GLY A 77 8.06 11.63 7.80
CA GLY A 77 9.03 12.48 8.51
C GLY A 77 10.30 12.75 7.70
N LEU A 78 10.73 11.78 6.90
CA LEU A 78 11.87 11.89 6.01
C LEU A 78 11.53 12.80 4.83
N VAL A 79 10.35 12.63 4.24
CA VAL A 79 9.85 13.51 3.17
C VAL A 79 9.81 14.96 3.65
N ALA A 80 9.36 15.21 4.88
CA ALA A 80 9.36 16.53 5.48
C ALA A 80 10.78 17.13 5.61
N LYS A 81 11.75 16.37 6.14
CA LYS A 81 13.14 16.82 6.26
C LYS A 81 13.79 17.14 4.92
N VAL A 82 13.55 16.30 3.90
CA VAL A 82 14.03 16.56 2.54
C VAL A 82 13.40 17.84 1.98
N ASN A 83 12.10 18.05 2.23
CA ASN A 83 11.40 19.25 1.81
C ASN A 83 11.95 20.53 2.47
N GLU A 84 12.22 20.49 3.77
CA GLU A 84 12.83 21.63 4.49
C GLU A 84 14.17 22.01 3.86
N LYS A 85 15.04 21.04 3.61
CA LYS A 85 16.35 21.28 2.98
C LYS A 85 16.24 21.87 1.57
N ILE A 86 15.25 21.41 0.78
CA ILE A 86 14.95 21.98 -0.54
C ILE A 86 14.46 23.43 -0.44
N ARG A 87 13.70 23.77 0.60
CA ARG A 87 13.17 25.12 0.81
C ARG A 87 14.25 26.10 1.28
N GLU A 88 15.23 25.64 2.06
CA GLU A 88 16.41 26.43 2.46
C GLU A 88 17.23 26.87 1.24
N ASN A 89 17.49 25.97 0.30
CA ASN A 89 18.17 26.28 -0.94
C ASN A 89 17.46 25.64 -2.15
N ARG A 90 16.68 26.46 -2.87
CA ARG A 90 15.97 26.02 -4.07
C ARG A 90 16.90 25.70 -5.25
N GLN A 91 18.16 26.13 -5.20
CA GLN A 91 19.18 25.79 -6.18
C GLN A 91 20.01 24.61 -5.66
N PHE A 92 19.42 23.42 -5.68
CA PHE A 92 20.07 22.19 -5.24
C PHE A 92 20.24 21.19 -6.38
N THR A 93 21.17 20.25 -6.19
CA THR A 93 21.28 19.06 -7.04
C THR A 93 20.97 17.81 -6.22
N ILE A 94 20.53 16.73 -6.87
CA ILE A 94 20.32 15.44 -6.19
C ILE A 94 21.60 14.94 -5.52
N ARG A 95 22.78 15.30 -6.05
CA ARG A 95 24.06 14.97 -5.43
C ARG A 95 24.25 15.71 -4.11
N THR A 96 24.03 17.01 -4.09
CA THR A 96 24.10 17.82 -2.87
C THR A 96 23.11 17.33 -1.80
N LEU A 97 21.91 16.94 -2.23
CA LEU A 97 20.91 16.37 -1.32
C LEU A 97 21.34 15.00 -0.78
N PHE A 98 22.03 14.18 -1.58
CA PHE A 98 22.60 12.91 -1.13
C PHE A 98 23.73 13.10 -0.13
N ASP A 99 24.57 14.12 -0.30
CA ASP A 99 25.66 14.40 0.63
C ASP A 99 25.12 14.75 2.04
N GLU A 100 23.93 15.36 2.12
CA GLU A 100 23.20 15.67 3.35
C GLU A 100 22.42 14.46 3.92
N PHE A 101 22.03 13.52 3.04
CA PHE A 101 21.28 12.32 3.40
C PHE A 101 21.92 11.04 2.83
N PRO A 102 23.13 10.66 3.28
CA PRO A 102 23.88 9.53 2.72
C PRO A 102 23.21 8.17 2.96
N GLN A 103 22.31 8.09 3.93
CA GLN A 103 21.52 6.90 4.27
C GLN A 103 20.43 6.57 3.23
N ILE A 104 20.23 7.42 2.22
CA ILE A 104 19.17 7.31 1.23
C ILE A 104 19.79 7.22 -0.15
N SER A 105 19.30 6.33 -1.02
CA SER A 105 19.81 6.28 -2.39
C SER A 105 19.42 7.53 -3.19
N LYS A 106 20.28 7.92 -4.13
CA LYS A 106 20.03 9.06 -5.04
C LYS A 106 18.72 8.92 -5.82
N THR A 107 18.37 7.70 -6.24
CA THR A 107 17.13 7.40 -6.94
C THR A 107 15.91 7.68 -6.07
N LEU A 108 15.97 7.30 -4.79
CA LEU A 108 14.86 7.53 -3.86
C LEU A 108 14.72 9.02 -3.52
N LEU A 109 15.83 9.75 -3.35
CA LEU A 109 15.80 11.20 -3.19
C LEU A 109 15.17 11.91 -4.40
N HIS A 110 15.48 11.44 -5.61
CA HIS A 110 14.84 11.93 -6.83
C HIS A 110 13.33 11.62 -6.85
N GLU A 111 12.93 10.40 -6.47
CA GLU A 111 11.52 10.02 -6.36
C GLU A 111 10.77 10.89 -5.33
N ILE A 112 11.37 11.16 -4.18
CA ILE A 112 10.80 12.03 -3.15
C ILE A 112 10.62 13.44 -3.69
N ALA A 113 11.65 14.02 -4.32
CA ALA A 113 11.58 15.37 -4.85
C ALA A 113 10.53 15.51 -5.96
N THR A 114 10.49 14.58 -6.91
CA THR A 114 9.62 14.69 -8.10
C THR A 114 8.23 14.09 -7.91
N ASN A 115 8.09 12.91 -7.29
CA ASN A 115 6.80 12.22 -7.22
C ASN A 115 6.04 12.56 -5.92
N ARG A 116 6.75 12.68 -4.79
CA ARG A 116 6.11 12.93 -3.49
C ARG A 116 5.89 14.42 -3.24
N LEU A 117 6.93 15.23 -3.45
CA LEU A 117 6.89 16.68 -3.26
C LEU A 117 6.47 17.46 -4.52
N ASN A 118 6.40 16.79 -5.68
CA ASN A 118 5.99 17.37 -6.95
C ASN A 118 6.85 18.58 -7.40
N TYR A 119 8.13 18.61 -7.01
CA TYR A 119 9.07 19.60 -7.52
C TYR A 119 9.49 19.29 -8.95
N ARG A 120 9.65 20.36 -9.73
CA ARG A 120 10.14 20.30 -11.11
C ARG A 120 11.44 21.05 -11.24
N LYS A 121 12.36 20.50 -12.03
CA LYS A 121 13.58 21.20 -12.41
C LYS A 121 13.22 22.34 -13.35
N LEU A 122 13.63 23.56 -12.98
CA LEU A 122 13.51 24.74 -13.81
C LEU A 122 14.91 25.27 -14.13
N CYS A 123 15.06 25.87 -15.30
CA CYS A 123 16.29 26.59 -15.66
C CYS A 123 16.15 28.04 -15.20
N SER A 124 17.19 28.56 -14.55
CA SER A 124 17.26 29.98 -14.22
C SER A 124 17.17 30.83 -15.48
N ARG A 125 16.43 31.94 -15.42
CA ARG A 125 16.37 32.89 -16.54
C ARG A 125 17.65 33.69 -16.60
N TRP A 126 18.11 33.98 -17.82
CA TRP A 126 19.26 34.86 -18.00
C TRP A 126 18.90 36.28 -17.59
N VAL A 127 19.76 36.91 -16.78
CA VAL A 127 19.61 38.29 -16.33
C VAL A 127 20.73 39.11 -16.97
N PRO A 128 20.44 40.08 -17.86
CA PRO A 128 21.47 40.78 -18.63
C PRO A 128 22.48 41.57 -17.82
N LYS A 129 22.08 42.04 -16.65
CA LYS A 129 22.92 42.85 -15.77
C LYS A 129 22.47 42.69 -14.33
N MET A 130 23.43 42.62 -13.41
CA MET A 130 23.16 42.64 -11.99
C MET A 130 22.66 44.04 -11.60
N LEU A 131 21.41 44.13 -11.17
CA LEU A 131 20.84 45.38 -10.67
C LEU A 131 21.40 45.66 -9.27
N THR A 132 22.12 46.77 -9.13
CA THR A 132 22.51 47.36 -7.86
C THR A 132 21.51 48.43 -7.42
N ASP A 133 21.56 48.85 -6.15
CA ASP A 133 20.59 49.81 -5.60
C ASP A 133 20.61 51.19 -6.29
N VAL A 134 21.73 51.54 -6.95
CA VAL A 134 21.88 52.76 -7.75
C VAL A 134 20.85 52.86 -8.88
N TYR A 135 20.36 51.72 -9.40
CA TYR A 135 19.37 51.70 -10.48
C TYR A 135 17.92 51.78 -10.00
N LYS A 136 17.68 51.82 -8.66
CA LYS A 136 16.34 51.88 -8.06
C LYS A 136 15.88 53.30 -7.75
N THR A 137 16.78 54.28 -7.72
CA THR A 137 16.46 55.69 -7.51
C THR A 137 16.20 56.39 -8.83
N LYS A 138 14.92 56.59 -9.14
CA LYS A 138 14.44 57.55 -10.14
C LYS A 138 13.15 58.18 -9.65
#